data_AF-A0A670ZM55-F1
#
_entry.id   AF-A0A670ZM55-F1
#
_cell.length_a   1.000
_cell.length_b   1.000
_cell.length_c   1.000
_cell.angle_alpha   90.00
_cell.angle_beta   90.00
_cell.angle_gamma   90.00
#
_symmetry.space_group_name_H-M   'P 1'
#
loop_
_entity.id
_entity.type
_entity.pdbx_description
1 polymer ?
#
loop_
_entity_poly.entity_id
_entity_poly.type
_entity_poly.pdbx_seq_one_letter_code
_entity_poly.pdbx_strand_id
1 'polypeptide(L)'
;LKYAANKHGFLHNFRKLSAKPHMATTKGDQDLVKLLLERWNDPECGLDKATEIQYDVFLSFPDPKKPNRVAVGEYGSGEDRAVIGKVLWGQCSLATFPLPGREDCLNSPFMGCHHGKLVYANQGRMSDYEFLLNQSIDLNGTIAITRYGGAGRVAKAINGAKFGVIGVVVYTDPADINDGKSSPEETYPHSWYMPRSGVERGSFKTGFGDLLTPYFPAKRKRRRKEGISGISTIPIQPIGFEDARELIWWVSNQTHRSPS
;
A
#
# COMPACT_ATOMS: atom_id res chain seq x y z
N LEU A 1 -24.74 34.01 -9.02
CA LEU A 1 -23.74 33.04 -8.51
C LEU A 1 -24.10 31.56 -8.70
N LYS A 2 -25.37 31.14 -8.88
CA LYS A 2 -25.76 29.72 -9.06
C LYS A 2 -25.34 29.06 -10.41
N TYR A 3 -24.71 29.78 -11.33
CA TYR A 3 -24.39 29.30 -12.70
C TYR A 3 -22.90 29.33 -13.07
N ALA A 4 -21.98 29.52 -12.12
CA ALA A 4 -20.55 29.62 -12.43
C ALA A 4 -19.84 28.25 -12.64
N ALA A 5 -20.46 27.15 -12.22
CA ALA A 5 -19.89 25.82 -12.40
C ALA A 5 -20.26 25.25 -13.78
N ASN A 6 -19.29 25.24 -14.70
CA ASN A 6 -19.47 24.67 -16.04
C ASN A 6 -18.91 23.23 -16.10
N LYS A 7 -19.73 22.28 -16.55
CA LYS A 7 -19.35 20.88 -16.82
C LYS A 7 -18.11 20.77 -17.72
N HIS A 8 -17.99 21.60 -18.74
CA HIS A 8 -16.83 21.61 -19.62
C HIS A 8 -15.56 22.05 -18.89
N GLY A 9 -15.66 23.06 -18.03
CA GLY A 9 -14.55 23.51 -17.18
C GLY A 9 -14.11 22.42 -16.20
N PHE A 10 -15.06 21.71 -15.60
CA PHE A 10 -14.77 20.57 -14.73
C PHE A 10 -14.02 19.45 -15.47
N LEU A 11 -14.53 19.00 -16.62
CA LEU A 11 -13.91 17.93 -17.40
C LEU A 11 -12.50 18.31 -17.90
N HIS A 12 -12.32 19.56 -18.31
CA HIS A 12 -11.01 20.10 -18.69
C HIS A 12 -10.02 20.07 -17.53
N ASN A 13 -10.46 20.50 -16.34
CA ASN A 13 -9.63 20.47 -15.15
C ASN A 13 -9.30 19.04 -14.73
N PHE A 14 -10.28 18.15 -14.72
CA PHE A 14 -10.08 16.74 -14.40
C PHE A 14 -9.00 16.12 -15.29
N ARG A 15 -9.13 16.28 -16.62
CA ARG A 15 -8.13 15.78 -17.59
C ARG A 15 -6.73 16.34 -17.33
N LYS A 16 -6.61 17.64 -17.00
CA LYS A 16 -5.31 18.25 -16.68
C LYS A 16 -4.70 17.73 -15.39
N LEU A 17 -5.51 17.63 -14.33
CA LEU A 17 -5.06 17.19 -13.01
C LEU A 17 -4.67 15.70 -13.01
N SER A 18 -5.39 14.86 -13.76
CA SER A 18 -5.16 13.42 -13.82
C SER A 18 -4.26 12.97 -14.98
N ALA A 19 -3.64 13.90 -15.72
CA ALA A 19 -2.88 13.58 -16.94
C ALA A 19 -1.61 12.76 -16.67
N LYS A 20 -1.01 12.92 -15.49
CA LYS A 20 0.23 12.26 -15.09
C LYS A 20 0.24 11.96 -13.59
N PRO A 21 1.02 10.96 -13.14
CA PRO A 21 1.23 10.74 -11.71
C PRO A 21 1.77 11.99 -11.01
N HIS A 22 1.24 12.26 -9.82
CA HIS A 22 1.55 13.46 -9.04
C HIS A 22 1.65 13.11 -7.54
N MET A 23 2.45 12.09 -7.22
CA MET A 23 2.72 11.70 -5.84
C MET A 23 3.37 12.87 -5.09
N ALA A 24 3.08 13.01 -3.79
CA ALA A 24 3.62 14.08 -2.97
C ALA A 24 5.15 14.21 -3.14
N THR A 25 5.65 15.44 -3.28
CA THR A 25 7.07 15.82 -3.47
C THR A 25 7.68 15.50 -4.84
N THR A 26 6.95 14.83 -5.73
CA THR A 26 7.43 14.51 -7.08
C THR A 26 7.35 15.71 -8.01
N LYS A 27 7.96 15.58 -9.20
CA LYS A 27 7.84 16.60 -10.25
C LYS A 27 6.38 16.82 -10.68
N GLY A 28 5.56 15.76 -10.70
CA GLY A 28 4.14 15.87 -11.04
C GLY A 28 3.36 16.72 -10.04
N ASP A 29 3.61 16.54 -8.74
CA ASP A 29 3.01 17.34 -7.66
C ASP A 29 3.43 18.82 -7.75
N GLN A 30 4.73 19.09 -7.94
CA GLN A 30 5.23 20.46 -8.11
C GLN A 30 4.59 21.18 -9.31
N ASP A 31 4.36 20.48 -10.42
CA ASP A 31 3.71 21.07 -11.59
C ASP A 31 2.23 21.40 -11.31
N LEU A 32 1.54 20.62 -10.47
CA LEU A 32 0.19 20.95 -10.02
C LEU A 32 0.16 22.14 -9.05
N VAL A 33 1.15 22.27 -8.16
CA VAL A 33 1.30 23.45 -7.29
C VAL A 33 1.44 24.71 -8.15
N LYS A 34 2.30 24.68 -9.18
CA LYS A 34 2.47 25.79 -10.13
C LYS A 34 1.18 26.11 -10.86
N LEU A 35 0.49 25.10 -11.39
CA LEU A 35 -0.80 25.27 -12.06
C LEU A 35 -1.83 25.95 -11.17
N LEU A 36 -1.90 25.59 -9.88
CA LEU A 36 -2.82 26.21 -8.94
C LEU A 36 -2.43 27.66 -8.63
N LEU A 37 -1.14 27.94 -8.40
CA LEU A 37 -0.66 29.29 -8.16
C LEU A 37 -0.87 30.21 -9.35
N GLU A 38 -0.65 29.73 -10.58
CA GLU A 38 -0.92 30.47 -11.81
C GLU A 38 -2.40 30.86 -11.90
N ARG A 39 -3.31 29.91 -11.67
CA ARG A 39 -4.75 30.17 -11.76
C ARG A 39 -5.28 31.04 -10.63
N TRP A 40 -4.78 30.85 -9.42
CA TRP A 40 -5.26 31.61 -8.26
C TRP A 40 -4.62 32.99 -8.15
N ASN A 41 -3.51 33.27 -8.83
CA ASN A 41 -2.96 34.62 -8.95
C ASN A 41 -3.30 35.27 -10.30
N ASP A 42 -4.23 34.72 -11.07
CA ASP A 42 -4.71 35.33 -12.31
C ASP A 42 -5.38 36.68 -12.01
N PRO A 43 -5.02 37.77 -12.70
CA PRO A 43 -5.53 39.11 -12.37
C PRO A 43 -7.00 39.34 -12.76
N GLU A 44 -7.56 38.52 -13.65
CA GLU A 44 -8.93 38.68 -14.13
C GLU A 44 -9.92 37.80 -13.33
N CYS A 45 -9.49 36.60 -12.94
CA CYS A 45 -10.36 35.59 -12.36
C CYS A 45 -9.80 34.84 -11.13
N GLY A 46 -8.64 35.27 -10.63
CA GLY A 46 -7.96 34.70 -9.47
C GLY A 46 -8.51 35.17 -8.11
N LEU A 47 -7.76 34.83 -7.07
CA LEU A 47 -7.97 35.26 -5.68
C LEU A 47 -7.12 36.51 -5.39
N ASP A 48 -7.43 37.20 -4.28
CA ASP A 48 -6.64 38.37 -3.84
C ASP A 48 -5.16 38.03 -3.58
N LYS A 49 -4.89 36.80 -3.11
CA LYS A 49 -3.53 36.31 -2.83
C LYS A 49 -3.50 34.79 -2.77
N ALA A 50 -2.57 34.17 -3.50
CA ALA A 50 -2.23 32.75 -3.35
C ALA A 50 -0.72 32.55 -3.24
N THR A 51 -0.29 31.82 -2.21
CA THR A 51 1.14 31.57 -1.93
C THR A 51 1.39 30.12 -1.55
N GLU A 52 2.55 29.60 -1.90
CA GLU A 52 3.02 28.29 -1.47
C GLU A 52 3.55 28.32 -0.03
N ILE A 53 3.27 27.28 0.76
CA ILE A 53 3.84 27.09 2.09
C ILE A 53 4.44 25.69 2.18
N GLN A 54 5.75 25.62 2.41
CA GLN A 54 6.49 24.36 2.46
C GLN A 54 6.71 23.84 3.89
N TYR A 55 6.77 22.51 4.01
CA TYR A 55 7.02 21.77 5.24
C TYR A 55 7.92 20.56 4.96
N ASP A 56 8.87 20.29 5.85
CA ASP A 56 9.85 19.21 5.73
C ASP A 56 9.34 17.94 6.46
N VAL A 57 8.32 17.29 5.89
CA VAL A 57 7.61 16.16 6.54
C VAL A 57 8.29 14.80 6.29
N PHE A 58 8.12 13.86 7.21
CA PHE A 58 8.53 12.47 7.03
C PHE A 58 7.60 11.75 6.05
N LEU A 59 8.17 11.29 4.94
CA LEU A 59 7.51 10.45 3.93
C LEU A 59 8.26 9.12 3.79
N SER A 60 7.62 8.15 3.16
CA SER A 60 8.16 6.81 2.91
C SER A 60 7.98 6.48 1.44
N PHE A 61 9.04 5.99 0.80
CA PHE A 61 9.03 5.55 -0.58
C PHE A 61 9.82 4.24 -0.68
N PRO A 62 9.44 3.32 -1.58
CA PRO A 62 10.24 2.14 -1.88
C PRO A 62 11.58 2.53 -2.51
N ASP A 63 12.61 1.69 -2.33
CA ASP A 63 13.90 1.88 -2.99
C ASP A 63 13.79 1.44 -4.46
N PRO A 64 13.97 2.34 -5.45
CA PRO A 64 13.88 1.98 -6.86
C PRO A 64 14.97 0.99 -7.30
N LYS A 65 16.10 0.92 -6.58
CA LYS A 65 17.19 -0.03 -6.87
C LYS A 65 16.94 -1.40 -6.25
N LYS A 66 16.07 -1.49 -5.25
CA LYS A 66 15.75 -2.70 -4.49
C LYS A 66 14.23 -2.82 -4.35
N PRO A 67 13.53 -3.17 -5.45
CA PRO A 67 12.07 -3.28 -5.44
C PRO A 67 11.61 -4.31 -4.41
N ASN A 68 10.50 -4.01 -3.74
CA ASN A 68 9.86 -4.95 -2.83
C ASN A 68 9.41 -6.20 -3.60
N ARG A 69 9.47 -7.38 -2.95
CA ARG A 69 9.07 -8.66 -3.54
C ARG A 69 8.38 -9.56 -2.52
N VAL A 70 7.41 -10.33 -2.98
CA VAL A 70 6.80 -11.45 -2.27
C VAL A 70 6.96 -12.69 -3.14
N ALA A 71 7.55 -13.74 -2.57
CA ALA A 71 7.84 -14.97 -3.29
C ALA A 71 7.52 -16.20 -2.42
N VAL A 72 7.23 -17.30 -3.09
CA VAL A 72 7.07 -18.63 -2.48
C VAL A 72 8.25 -19.49 -2.92
N GLY A 73 8.82 -20.24 -1.98
CA GLY A 73 9.95 -21.13 -2.22
C GLY A 73 10.01 -22.26 -1.20
N GLU A 74 10.71 -23.33 -1.56
CA GLU A 74 11.07 -24.39 -0.63
C GLU A 74 12.36 -24.02 0.11
N TYR A 75 12.39 -24.27 1.41
CA TYR A 75 13.56 -24.02 2.24
C TYR A 75 14.22 -25.35 2.62
N GLY A 76 15.48 -25.51 2.23
CA GLY A 76 16.35 -26.52 2.83
C GLY A 76 16.77 -26.11 4.24
N SER A 77 17.14 -27.08 5.07
CA SER A 77 17.72 -26.84 6.39
C SER A 77 19.14 -26.23 6.25
N GLY A 78 19.23 -24.89 6.28
CA GLY A 78 20.48 -24.12 6.30
C GLY A 78 20.23 -22.64 6.04
N GLU A 79 20.98 -21.76 6.71
CA GLU A 79 20.73 -20.30 6.77
C GLU A 79 20.78 -19.55 5.43
N ASP A 80 21.11 -20.21 4.31
CA ASP A 80 21.45 -19.50 3.05
C ASP A 80 20.91 -20.11 1.75
N ARG A 81 19.82 -20.90 1.79
CA ARG A 81 19.23 -21.46 0.56
C ARG A 81 17.70 -21.37 0.51
N ALA A 82 17.19 -20.16 0.30
CA ALA A 82 15.88 -20.00 -0.32
C ALA A 82 16.00 -20.40 -1.80
N VAL A 83 15.47 -21.55 -2.20
CA VAL A 83 15.19 -21.75 -3.62
C VAL A 83 13.93 -20.96 -3.90
N ILE A 84 14.07 -19.74 -4.41
CA ILE A 84 12.95 -18.91 -4.84
C ILE A 84 12.23 -19.67 -5.96
N GLY A 85 11.13 -20.35 -5.64
CA GLY A 85 10.38 -21.16 -6.60
C GLY A 85 9.60 -20.28 -7.57
N LYS A 86 8.83 -19.31 -7.04
CA LYS A 86 8.05 -18.37 -7.85
C LYS A 86 7.95 -17.01 -7.16
N VAL A 87 8.36 -15.95 -7.86
CA VAL A 87 8.03 -14.58 -7.48
C VAL A 87 6.57 -14.36 -7.87
N LEU A 88 5.72 -14.15 -6.86
CA LEU A 88 4.29 -13.94 -7.07
C LEU A 88 4.03 -12.46 -7.29
N TRP A 89 4.62 -11.64 -6.43
CA TRP A 89 4.53 -10.20 -6.56
C TRP A 89 5.94 -9.62 -6.57
N GLY A 90 6.26 -8.92 -7.64
CA GLY A 90 7.38 -7.99 -7.66
C GLY A 90 6.81 -6.61 -7.88
N GLN A 91 7.40 -5.60 -7.25
CA GLN A 91 7.16 -4.24 -7.66
C GLN A 91 7.53 -4.12 -9.15
N CYS A 92 6.50 -4.11 -9.98
CA CYS A 92 6.65 -4.19 -11.41
C CYS A 92 7.10 -2.81 -11.89
N SER A 93 8.30 -2.70 -12.47
CA SER A 93 8.59 -1.57 -13.35
C SER A 93 7.61 -1.68 -14.52
N LEU A 94 6.51 -0.95 -14.44
CA LEU A 94 5.35 -1.09 -15.33
C LEU A 94 5.76 -0.99 -16.81
N ALA A 95 5.89 -2.14 -17.46
CA ALA A 95 6.23 -2.24 -18.87
C ALA A 95 5.05 -2.68 -19.76
N THR A 96 3.86 -2.96 -19.22
CA THR A 96 2.76 -3.54 -20.01
C THR A 96 1.55 -2.64 -20.26
N PHE A 97 1.62 -1.38 -19.83
CA PHE A 97 0.87 -0.27 -20.45
C PHE A 97 1.79 0.95 -20.41
N PRO A 98 2.11 1.59 -21.56
CA PRO A 98 3.06 2.69 -21.62
C PRO A 98 2.40 3.96 -21.06
N LEU A 99 2.30 4.04 -19.74
CA LEU A 99 2.13 5.30 -19.04
C LEU A 99 3.45 5.58 -18.31
N PRO A 100 4.29 6.49 -18.84
CA PRO A 100 5.54 6.88 -18.21
C PRO A 100 5.28 7.39 -16.78
N GLY A 101 6.06 6.92 -15.80
CA GLY A 101 6.19 7.60 -14.51
C GLY A 101 5.24 7.18 -13.38
N ARG A 102 4.73 5.94 -13.36
CA ARG A 102 4.10 5.41 -12.13
C ARG A 102 5.17 5.14 -11.07
N GLU A 103 5.47 6.16 -10.29
CA GLU A 103 6.21 6.05 -9.04
C GLU A 103 5.33 5.36 -8.00
N ASP A 104 5.86 4.37 -7.29
CA ASP A 104 5.09 3.52 -6.38
C ASP A 104 5.11 4.05 -4.94
N CYS A 105 3.93 4.24 -4.34
CA CYS A 105 3.78 4.51 -2.91
C CYS A 105 3.59 3.20 -2.14
N LEU A 106 4.69 2.60 -1.69
CA LEU A 106 4.65 1.55 -0.69
C LEU A 106 5.17 2.13 0.62
N ASN A 107 4.24 2.60 1.45
CA ASN A 107 4.55 3.36 2.66
C ASN A 107 4.69 2.43 3.88
N SER A 108 5.42 1.33 3.73
CA SER A 108 5.94 0.57 4.86
C SER A 108 7.40 0.98 5.06
N PRO A 109 7.74 1.77 6.11
CA PRO A 109 9.09 2.24 6.34
C PRO A 109 10.05 1.14 6.83
N PHE A 110 9.54 -0.09 7.02
CA PHE A 110 10.32 -1.22 7.49
C PHE A 110 11.18 -1.80 6.36
N MET A 111 12.47 -2.00 6.61
CA MET A 111 13.40 -2.67 5.72
C MET A 111 13.78 -4.03 6.30
N GLY A 112 13.69 -5.10 5.50
CA GLY A 112 14.10 -6.43 5.90
C GLY A 112 13.55 -7.52 4.99
N CYS A 113 14.24 -8.66 4.95
CA CYS A 113 13.79 -9.85 4.24
C CYS A 113 13.42 -10.90 5.29
N HIS A 114 12.15 -11.30 5.32
CA HIS A 114 11.62 -12.26 6.28
C HIS A 114 11.02 -13.45 5.55
N HIS A 115 11.20 -14.63 6.14
CA HIS A 115 10.72 -15.89 5.59
C HIS A 115 10.05 -16.67 6.71
N GLY A 116 8.87 -17.22 6.41
CA GLY A 116 8.06 -17.91 7.39
C GLY A 116 6.92 -18.67 6.72
N LYS A 117 6.30 -19.58 7.48
CA LYS A 117 5.07 -20.25 7.03
C LYS A 117 3.96 -19.22 6.83
N LEU A 118 3.15 -19.42 5.80
CA LEU A 118 2.06 -18.53 5.48
C LEU A 118 0.79 -18.91 6.25
N VAL A 119 0.15 -17.95 6.92
CA VAL A 119 -1.11 -18.13 7.64
C VAL A 119 -2.16 -17.14 7.13
N TYR A 120 -3.40 -17.59 6.93
CA TYR A 120 -4.50 -16.70 6.56
C TYR A 120 -5.16 -16.11 7.82
N ALA A 121 -5.07 -14.79 7.98
CA ALA A 121 -5.53 -14.07 9.17
C ALA A 121 -6.70 -13.10 8.87
N ASN A 122 -7.56 -13.46 7.90
CA ASN A 122 -8.77 -12.71 7.53
C ASN A 122 -8.51 -11.19 7.41
N GLN A 123 -9.11 -10.35 8.24
CA GLN A 123 -8.98 -8.88 8.17
C GLN A 123 -7.88 -8.33 9.08
N GLY A 124 -7.05 -9.18 9.70
CA GLY A 124 -5.95 -8.78 10.59
C GLY A 124 -6.42 -8.06 11.85
N ARG A 125 -7.65 -8.33 12.32
CA ARG A 125 -8.14 -7.88 13.63
C ARG A 125 -7.43 -8.67 14.72
N MET A 126 -7.36 -8.11 15.94
CA MET A 126 -6.88 -8.87 17.12
C MET A 126 -7.61 -10.22 17.25
N SER A 127 -8.93 -10.22 17.10
CA SER A 127 -9.78 -11.42 17.15
C SER A 127 -9.46 -12.46 16.07
N ASP A 128 -8.95 -12.04 14.90
CA ASP A 128 -8.58 -12.97 13.83
C ASP A 128 -7.34 -13.78 14.25
N TYR A 129 -6.36 -13.13 14.90
CA TYR A 129 -5.15 -13.81 15.42
C TYR A 129 -5.44 -14.65 16.67
N GLU A 130 -6.29 -14.15 17.58
CA GLU A 130 -6.78 -14.92 18.73
C GLU A 130 -7.51 -16.19 18.29
N PHE A 131 -8.33 -16.11 17.23
CA PHE A 131 -8.99 -17.26 16.65
C PHE A 131 -7.98 -18.32 16.18
N LEU A 132 -6.93 -17.91 15.46
CA LEU A 132 -5.89 -18.84 14.99
C LEU A 132 -5.17 -19.54 16.16
N LEU A 133 -4.82 -18.79 17.22
CA LEU A 133 -4.25 -19.38 18.44
C LEU A 133 -5.20 -20.38 19.10
N ASN A 134 -6.50 -20.06 19.18
CA ASN A 134 -7.50 -20.96 19.74
C ASN A 134 -7.68 -22.25 18.92
N GLN A 135 -7.33 -22.21 17.63
CA GLN A 135 -7.24 -23.40 16.76
C GLN A 135 -5.87 -24.11 16.87
N SER A 136 -5.06 -23.77 17.87
CA SER A 136 -3.71 -24.33 18.10
C SER A 136 -2.72 -24.12 16.95
N ILE A 137 -2.91 -23.06 16.15
CA ILE A 137 -1.96 -22.67 15.10
C ILE A 137 -0.84 -21.85 15.73
N ASP A 138 0.42 -22.32 15.62
CA ASP A 138 1.59 -21.55 16.03
C ASP A 138 1.85 -20.40 15.03
N LEU A 139 1.78 -19.17 15.53
CA LEU A 139 1.96 -17.94 14.76
C LEU A 139 3.39 -17.40 14.83
N ASN A 140 4.24 -17.94 15.71
CA ASN A 140 5.58 -17.45 15.90
C ASN A 140 6.46 -17.68 14.66
N GLY A 141 7.06 -16.62 14.14
CA GLY A 141 7.87 -16.69 12.91
C GLY A 141 7.06 -16.85 11.62
N THR A 142 5.73 -16.68 11.66
CA THR A 142 4.88 -16.80 10.45
C THR A 142 4.77 -15.50 9.67
N ILE A 143 4.37 -15.61 8.40
CA ILE A 143 3.92 -14.50 7.57
C ILE A 143 2.40 -14.59 7.47
N ALA A 144 1.68 -13.52 7.82
CA ALA A 144 0.22 -13.50 7.72
C ALA A 144 -0.24 -12.89 6.39
N ILE A 145 -1.13 -13.55 5.67
CA ILE A 145 -1.89 -12.95 4.58
C ILE A 145 -3.24 -12.47 5.11
N THR A 146 -3.59 -11.23 4.79
CA THR A 146 -4.83 -10.58 5.23
C THR A 146 -5.51 -9.90 4.05
N ARG A 147 -6.83 -9.78 4.09
CA ARG A 147 -7.57 -8.90 3.18
C ARG A 147 -7.72 -7.50 3.78
N TYR A 148 -7.87 -6.48 2.94
CA TYR A 148 -8.26 -5.13 3.36
C TYR A 148 -9.65 -5.11 4.03
N GLY A 149 -10.00 -3.98 4.65
CA GLY A 149 -11.19 -3.87 5.50
C GLY A 149 -10.98 -4.35 6.94
N GLY A 150 -11.93 -4.04 7.83
CA GLY A 150 -11.85 -4.36 9.25
C GLY A 150 -10.79 -3.53 9.99
N ALA A 151 -9.67 -4.15 10.37
CA ALA A 151 -8.56 -3.43 11.00
C ALA A 151 -7.92 -2.42 10.04
N GLY A 152 -7.49 -1.27 10.57
CA GLY A 152 -6.75 -0.27 9.79
C GLY A 152 -5.47 -0.83 9.18
N ARG A 153 -4.97 -0.23 8.08
CA ARG A 153 -3.86 -0.79 7.28
C ARG A 153 -2.64 -1.19 8.11
N VAL A 154 -2.10 -0.26 8.91
CA VAL A 154 -0.96 -0.53 9.80
C VAL A 154 -1.33 -1.44 10.97
N ALA A 155 -2.58 -1.40 11.41
CA ALA A 155 -3.05 -2.17 12.56
C ALA A 155 -2.98 -3.68 12.30
N LYS A 156 -3.14 -4.12 11.05
CA LYS A 156 -2.97 -5.53 10.65
C LYS A 156 -1.60 -6.07 11.08
N ALA A 157 -0.54 -5.33 10.76
CA ALA A 157 0.83 -5.68 11.12
C ALA A 157 1.14 -5.47 12.61
N ILE A 158 0.65 -4.39 13.21
CA ILE A 158 0.81 -4.15 14.67
C ILE A 158 0.14 -5.26 15.49
N ASN A 159 -1.04 -5.71 15.08
CA ASN A 159 -1.76 -6.78 15.75
C ASN A 159 -0.99 -8.09 15.59
N GLY A 160 -0.66 -8.50 14.36
CA GLY A 160 0.06 -9.74 14.10
C GLY A 160 1.39 -9.84 14.85
N ALA A 161 2.15 -8.75 14.94
CA ALA A 161 3.43 -8.72 15.66
C ALA A 161 3.30 -9.15 17.13
N LYS A 162 2.16 -8.87 17.79
CA LYS A 162 1.91 -9.28 19.18
C LYS A 162 1.77 -10.79 19.34
N PHE A 163 1.48 -11.50 18.25
CA PHE A 163 1.31 -12.95 18.20
C PHE A 163 2.53 -13.65 17.59
N GLY A 164 3.66 -12.94 17.38
CA GLY A 164 4.89 -13.51 16.83
C GLY A 164 4.94 -13.58 15.29
N VAL A 165 3.95 -13.01 14.59
CA VAL A 165 4.01 -12.84 13.13
C VAL A 165 5.17 -11.90 12.78
N ILE A 166 5.96 -12.25 11.78
CA ILE A 166 7.16 -11.50 11.36
C ILE A 166 7.00 -10.76 10.04
N GLY A 167 5.84 -10.85 9.39
CA GLY A 167 5.51 -10.09 8.19
C GLY A 167 4.04 -10.22 7.82
N VAL A 168 3.51 -9.21 7.13
CA VAL A 168 2.12 -9.21 6.64
C VAL A 168 2.07 -8.95 5.14
N VAL A 169 1.30 -9.77 4.44
CA VAL A 169 0.88 -9.51 3.06
C VAL A 169 -0.59 -9.11 3.10
N VAL A 170 -0.96 -8.08 2.34
CA VAL A 170 -2.34 -7.58 2.30
C VAL A 170 -2.87 -7.52 0.87
N TYR A 171 -4.13 -7.90 0.64
CA TYR A 171 -4.75 -7.82 -0.68
C TYR A 171 -6.17 -7.27 -0.58
N THR A 172 -6.74 -6.82 -1.71
CA THR A 172 -8.15 -6.41 -1.77
C THR A 172 -8.97 -7.59 -2.30
N ASP A 173 -9.89 -8.13 -1.50
CA ASP A 173 -10.69 -9.29 -1.91
C ASP A 173 -11.77 -8.88 -2.93
N PRO A 174 -11.93 -9.59 -4.06
CA PRO A 174 -13.01 -9.34 -5.00
C PRO A 174 -14.41 -9.37 -4.39
N ALA A 175 -14.63 -10.16 -3.34
CA ALA A 175 -15.90 -10.16 -2.60
C ALA A 175 -16.18 -8.83 -1.89
N ASP A 176 -15.14 -8.09 -1.53
CA ASP A 176 -15.23 -6.83 -0.78
C ASP A 176 -15.28 -5.59 -1.70
N ILE A 177 -14.75 -5.66 -2.93
CA ILE A 177 -14.63 -4.50 -3.84
C ILE A 177 -15.27 -4.69 -5.23
N ASN A 178 -15.46 -5.93 -5.69
CA ASN A 178 -15.90 -6.25 -7.06
C ASN A 178 -17.24 -6.98 -7.14
N ASP A 179 -18.03 -7.03 -6.06
CA ASP A 179 -19.23 -7.86 -5.97
C ASP A 179 -18.96 -9.34 -6.35
N GLY A 180 -17.76 -9.84 -6.00
CA GLY A 180 -17.29 -11.18 -6.31
C GLY A 180 -16.69 -11.36 -7.71
N LYS A 181 -16.73 -10.34 -8.59
CA LYS A 181 -16.20 -10.42 -9.96
C LYS A 181 -14.69 -10.32 -10.00
N SER A 182 -14.05 -11.11 -10.85
CA SER A 182 -12.58 -11.21 -10.86
C SER A 182 -11.97 -11.53 -12.22
N SER A 183 -12.76 -11.78 -13.26
CA SER A 183 -12.20 -12.05 -14.59
C SER A 183 -11.65 -10.77 -15.25
N PRO A 184 -10.72 -10.89 -16.22
CA PRO A 184 -10.27 -9.75 -17.01
C PRO A 184 -11.41 -9.00 -17.72
N GLU A 185 -12.40 -9.73 -18.22
CA GLU A 185 -13.55 -9.19 -18.97
C GLU A 185 -14.57 -8.51 -18.05
N GLU A 186 -14.59 -8.87 -16.77
CA GLU A 186 -15.44 -8.24 -15.76
C GLU A 186 -14.82 -7.00 -15.13
N THR A 187 -13.52 -6.76 -15.30
CA THR A 187 -12.76 -5.73 -14.58
C THR A 187 -12.25 -4.63 -15.52
N TYR A 188 -11.63 -3.57 -14.98
CA TYR A 188 -11.06 -2.50 -15.79
C TYR A 188 -10.09 -3.07 -16.85
N PRO A 189 -10.19 -2.67 -18.14
CA PRO A 189 -10.92 -1.50 -18.65
C PRO A 189 -12.39 -1.74 -19.05
N HIS A 190 -12.90 -2.97 -18.94
CA HIS A 190 -14.26 -3.32 -19.37
C HIS A 190 -15.35 -2.86 -18.40
N SER A 191 -14.99 -2.62 -17.14
CA SER A 191 -15.87 -2.07 -16.13
C SER A 191 -15.10 -1.15 -15.15
N TRP A 192 -15.81 -0.63 -14.16
CA TRP A 192 -15.25 0.09 -13.02
C TRP A 192 -14.57 -0.80 -11.96
N TYR A 193 -14.68 -2.12 -12.06
CA TYR A 193 -14.14 -3.06 -11.07
C TYR A 193 -12.61 -3.14 -11.12
N MET A 194 -12.00 -3.41 -9.96
CA MET A 194 -10.55 -3.49 -9.82
C MET A 194 -10.00 -4.68 -10.62
N PRO A 195 -8.97 -4.49 -11.47
CA PRO A 195 -8.35 -5.58 -12.21
C PRO A 195 -7.53 -6.49 -11.28
N ARG A 196 -7.23 -7.70 -11.77
CA ARG A 196 -6.55 -8.78 -11.02
C ARG A 196 -5.18 -8.40 -10.44
N SER A 197 -4.44 -7.58 -11.17
CA SER A 197 -3.14 -7.02 -10.78
C SER A 197 -3.24 -5.67 -10.05
N GLY A 198 -4.46 -5.19 -9.79
CA GLY A 198 -4.73 -3.95 -9.07
C GLY A 198 -4.27 -4.06 -7.61
N VAL A 199 -3.48 -3.09 -7.15
CA VAL A 199 -2.96 -3.03 -5.78
C VAL A 199 -3.39 -1.73 -5.13
N GLU A 200 -4.11 -1.83 -4.03
CA GLU A 200 -4.45 -0.67 -3.19
C GLU A 200 -3.20 -0.18 -2.44
N ARG A 201 -2.79 1.05 -2.74
CA ARG A 201 -1.72 1.78 -2.03
C ARG A 201 -2.29 2.55 -0.85
N GLY A 202 -1.44 2.91 0.11
CA GLY A 202 -1.86 3.74 1.24
C GLY A 202 -0.79 3.91 2.30
N SER A 203 -1.05 4.80 3.26
CA SER A 203 -0.17 5.02 4.40
C SER A 203 -0.32 3.90 5.43
N PHE A 204 0.79 3.27 5.84
CA PHE A 204 0.85 2.33 6.96
C PHE A 204 1.42 3.01 8.21
N LYS A 205 0.75 4.07 8.66
CA LYS A 205 1.01 4.73 9.95
C LYS A 205 -0.29 4.88 10.74
N THR A 206 -0.17 5.00 12.05
CA THR A 206 -1.28 5.34 12.93
C THR A 206 -1.44 6.86 12.98
N GLY A 207 -2.68 7.34 13.00
CA GLY A 207 -2.98 8.76 13.12
C GLY A 207 -2.59 9.58 11.88
N PHE A 208 -2.57 10.90 12.06
CA PHE A 208 -2.37 11.89 11.00
C PHE A 208 -1.25 12.87 11.36
N GLY A 209 -0.84 13.70 10.39
CA GLY A 209 0.27 14.64 10.55
C GLY A 209 1.64 14.00 10.38
N ASP A 210 2.68 14.81 10.55
CA ASP A 210 4.08 14.36 10.49
C ASP A 210 4.46 13.59 11.76
N LEU A 211 5.02 12.39 11.60
CA LEU A 211 5.37 11.51 12.73
C LEU A 211 6.53 12.07 13.56
N LEU A 212 7.37 12.93 12.97
CA LEU A 212 8.54 13.51 13.62
C LEU A 212 8.23 14.85 14.31
N THR A 213 7.10 15.47 14.03
CA THR A 213 6.70 16.77 14.64
C THR A 213 5.25 16.77 15.12
N PRO A 214 4.82 15.81 15.96
CA PRO A 214 3.45 15.75 16.43
C PRO A 214 3.07 17.05 17.16
N TYR A 215 1.90 17.59 16.83
CA TYR A 215 1.34 18.86 17.36
C TYR A 215 2.07 20.15 16.95
N PHE A 216 3.07 20.09 16.07
CA PHE A 216 3.82 21.28 15.64
C PHE A 216 4.04 21.32 14.12
N PRO A 217 4.22 22.50 13.53
CA PRO A 217 4.52 22.60 12.10
C PRO A 217 5.94 22.08 11.81
N ALA A 218 6.07 21.22 10.81
CA ALA A 218 7.33 20.65 10.33
C ALA A 218 8.18 21.68 9.54
N LYS A 219 8.52 22.81 10.15
CA LYS A 219 9.42 23.82 9.57
C LYS A 219 10.87 23.43 9.79
N ARG A 220 11.78 23.87 8.90
CA ARG A 220 13.22 23.56 8.93
C ARG A 220 13.91 23.69 10.30
N LYS A 221 13.55 24.70 11.10
CA LYS A 221 14.13 24.95 12.43
C LYS A 221 13.46 24.14 13.56
N ARG A 222 12.44 23.34 13.27
CA ARG A 222 11.70 22.57 14.27
C ARG A 222 12.50 21.34 14.67
N ARG A 223 12.65 21.12 15.98
CA ARG A 223 13.21 19.88 16.51
C ARG A 223 12.31 18.70 16.16
N ARG A 224 12.89 17.67 15.54
CA ARG A 224 12.26 16.39 15.24
C ARG A 224 12.33 15.49 16.47
N LYS A 225 11.28 14.72 16.73
CA LYS A 225 11.27 13.68 17.78
C LYS A 225 12.30 12.60 17.44
N GLU A 226 12.97 12.08 18.46
CA GLU A 226 13.83 10.90 18.33
C GLU A 226 12.98 9.63 18.30
N GLY A 227 13.23 8.78 17.30
CA GLY A 227 12.44 7.56 17.05
C GLY A 227 11.06 7.83 16.43
N ILE A 228 10.55 6.84 15.72
CA ILE A 228 9.24 6.90 15.07
C ILE A 228 8.30 5.95 15.77
N SER A 229 7.21 6.49 16.31
CA SER A 229 6.10 5.73 16.86
C SER A 229 4.93 5.72 15.89
N GLY A 230 4.07 4.71 15.96
CA GLY A 230 2.88 4.65 15.11
C GLY A 230 3.13 4.05 13.72
N ILE A 231 4.19 3.28 13.58
CA ILE A 231 4.47 2.42 12.43
C ILE A 231 4.60 0.98 12.93
N SER A 232 4.44 0.01 12.05
CA SER A 232 4.62 -1.40 12.44
C SER A 232 6.09 -1.75 12.62
N THR A 233 6.37 -2.70 13.52
CA THR A 233 7.71 -3.28 13.75
C THR A 233 8.02 -4.46 12.83
N ILE A 234 7.06 -4.87 12.00
CA ILE A 234 7.20 -5.92 10.99
C ILE A 234 6.79 -5.37 9.62
N PRO A 235 7.37 -5.87 8.51
CA PRO A 235 7.04 -5.42 7.17
C PRO A 235 5.59 -5.72 6.81
N ILE A 236 5.01 -4.84 6.00
CA ILE A 236 3.70 -5.06 5.39
C ILE A 236 3.72 -4.70 3.91
N GLN A 237 3.25 -5.62 3.06
CA GLN A 237 3.32 -5.49 1.61
C GLN A 237 1.95 -5.77 0.97
N PRO A 238 1.30 -4.78 0.33
CA PRO A 238 0.12 -5.02 -0.48
C PRO A 238 0.45 -5.71 -1.81
N ILE A 239 -0.45 -6.58 -2.25
CA ILE A 239 -0.34 -7.35 -3.49
C ILE A 239 -1.68 -7.35 -4.25
N GLY A 240 -1.66 -7.80 -5.50
CA GLY A 240 -2.88 -7.99 -6.28
C GLY A 240 -3.64 -9.23 -5.81
N PHE A 241 -4.95 -9.29 -6.10
CA PHE A 241 -5.75 -10.45 -5.70
C PHE A 241 -5.47 -11.69 -6.55
N GLU A 242 -4.84 -11.54 -7.73
CA GLU A 242 -4.26 -12.65 -8.48
C GLU A 242 -3.18 -13.39 -7.68
N ASP A 243 -2.21 -12.65 -7.17
CA ASP A 243 -1.10 -13.20 -6.38
C ASP A 243 -1.60 -13.74 -5.04
N ALA A 244 -2.57 -13.06 -4.43
CA ALA A 244 -3.20 -13.51 -3.20
C ALA A 244 -3.92 -14.85 -3.38
N ARG A 245 -4.61 -15.05 -4.50
CA ARG A 245 -5.25 -16.34 -4.83
C ARG A 245 -4.22 -17.46 -4.86
N GLU A 246 -3.05 -17.24 -5.47
CA GLU A 246 -1.99 -18.23 -5.49
C GLU A 246 -1.44 -18.52 -4.08
N LEU A 247 -1.17 -17.47 -3.29
CA LEU A 247 -0.71 -17.61 -1.90
C LEU A 247 -1.71 -18.38 -1.03
N ILE A 248 -2.99 -18.05 -1.11
CA ILE A 248 -4.05 -18.70 -0.31
C ILE A 248 -4.20 -20.16 -0.74
N TRP A 249 -4.11 -20.46 -2.04
CA TRP A 249 -4.13 -21.83 -2.53
C TRP A 249 -2.97 -22.67 -1.97
N TRP A 250 -1.78 -22.08 -1.82
CA TRP A 250 -0.64 -22.73 -1.16
C TRP A 250 -0.92 -23.06 0.31
N VAL A 251 -1.60 -22.18 1.06
CA VAL A 251 -1.99 -22.46 2.46
C VAL A 251 -2.90 -23.69 2.52
N SER A 252 -3.93 -23.75 1.68
CA SER A 252 -4.91 -24.85 1.67
C SER A 252 -4.30 -26.20 1.25
N ASN A 253 -3.24 -26.20 0.44
CA ASN A 253 -2.58 -27.44 0.03
C ASN A 253 -1.53 -27.94 1.04
N GLN A 254 -0.99 -27.07 1.90
CA GLN A 254 -0.08 -27.51 2.97
C GLN A 254 -0.81 -28.34 4.03
N THR A 255 -2.08 -28.01 4.33
CA THR A 255 -2.92 -28.79 5.27
C THR A 255 -3.22 -30.21 4.79
N HIS A 256 -3.07 -30.50 3.49
CA HIS A 256 -3.26 -31.84 2.92
C HIS A 256 -1.96 -32.65 2.78
N ARG A 257 -0.79 -32.05 3.07
CA ARG A 257 0.53 -32.69 2.94
C ARG A 257 1.17 -33.00 4.30
N SER A 258 0.37 -33.23 5.33
CA SER A 258 0.88 -33.82 6.57
C SER A 258 1.46 -35.21 6.26
N PRO A 259 2.74 -35.49 6.57
CA PRO A 259 3.26 -36.85 6.52
C PRO A 259 2.53 -37.67 7.58
N SER A 260 2.05 -38.84 7.18
CA SER A 260 1.69 -39.95 8.08
C SER A 260 2.81 -40.30 9.04
#